data_AF-A0A945R0P4-F1
#
_entry.id   AF-A0A945R0P4-F1
#
_cell.length_a   1.000
_cell.length_b   1.000
_cell.length_c   1.000
_cell.angle_alpha   90.00
_cell.angle_beta   90.00
_cell.angle_gamma   90.00
#
_symmetry.space_group_name_H-M   'P 1'
#
loop_
_entity.id
_entity.type
_entity.pdbx_description
1 polymer ?
#
loop_
_entity_poly.entity_id
_entity_poly.type
_entity_poly.pdbx_seq_one_letter_code
_entity_poly.pdbx_strand_id
1 'polypeptide(L)'
;MTDSLNPRLLQFIQDSPTPYHATQQVMTRLDAAGFQALSETDVWALKAGRYYVTRNDSSIIAFCWDPSTLTESGLKMVGAHTDSPCLKVKPNPVTLEQDYQQLGVEVYGGVLMNPWFD
;
A
#
# COMPACT_ATOMS: atom_id res chain seq x y z
N MET A 1 9.24 -18.10 20.30
CA MET A 1 8.81 -18.03 18.88
C MET A 1 8.60 -16.57 18.46
N THR A 2 9.63 -15.72 18.55
CA THR A 2 9.54 -14.27 18.27
C THR A 2 10.56 -13.81 17.22
N ASP A 3 11.25 -14.74 16.56
CA ASP A 3 12.46 -14.46 15.78
C ASP A 3 12.26 -14.08 14.30
N SER A 4 11.17 -13.41 13.92
CA SER A 4 11.14 -12.84 12.56
C SER A 4 10.23 -11.64 12.28
N LEU A 5 9.61 -10.98 13.28
CA LEU A 5 8.75 -9.82 12.96
C LEU A 5 9.57 -8.63 12.42
N ASN A 6 10.61 -8.20 13.14
CA ASN A 6 11.40 -7.03 12.74
C ASN A 6 12.11 -7.25 11.39
N PRO A 7 12.79 -8.39 11.13
CA PRO A 7 13.35 -8.65 9.80
C PRO A 7 12.31 -8.61 8.68
N ARG A 8 11.11 -9.17 8.89
CA ARG A 8 10.03 -9.15 7.90
C ARG A 8 9.43 -7.76 7.68
N LEU A 9 9.43 -6.92 8.72
CA LEU A 9 9.02 -5.53 8.63
C LEU A 9 10.05 -4.72 7.83
N LEU A 10 11.34 -4.85 8.15
CA LEU A 10 12.41 -4.19 7.41
C LEU A 10 12.39 -4.58 5.93
N GLN A 11 12.22 -5.86 5.63
CA GLN A 11 12.07 -6.33 4.26
C GLN A 11 10.82 -5.75 3.58
N PHE A 12 9.68 -5.70 4.30
CA PHE A 12 8.47 -5.08 3.76
C PHE A 12 8.69 -3.62 3.38
N ILE A 13 9.33 -2.84 4.25
CA ILE A 13 9.63 -1.42 4.01
C ILE A 13 10.58 -1.28 2.81
N GLN A 14 11.64 -2.10 2.76
CA GLN A 14 12.62 -2.09 1.67
C GLN A 14 11.96 -2.36 0.31
N ASP A 15 11.01 -3.29 0.26
CA ASP A 15 10.30 -3.67 -0.97
C ASP A 15 9.12 -2.73 -1.30
N SER A 16 8.83 -1.74 -0.45
CA SER A 16 7.65 -0.87 -0.56
C SER A 16 8.01 0.63 -0.67
N PRO A 17 8.82 1.06 -1.67
CA PRO A 17 9.26 2.45 -1.77
C PRO A 17 8.13 3.44 -2.13
N THR A 18 6.98 2.97 -2.60
CA THR A 18 5.82 3.81 -2.94
C THR A 18 4.52 3.13 -2.48
N PRO A 19 3.39 3.86 -2.40
CA PRO A 19 2.08 3.28 -2.07
C PRO A 19 1.68 2.11 -2.99
N TYR A 20 2.10 2.17 -4.25
CA TYR A 20 1.86 1.12 -5.25
C TYR A 20 2.61 -0.16 -4.89
N HIS A 21 3.90 -0.04 -4.56
CA HIS A 21 4.70 -1.19 -4.14
C HIS A 21 4.23 -1.74 -2.78
N ALA A 22 3.86 -0.88 -1.83
CA ALA A 22 3.28 -1.31 -0.56
C ALA A 22 2.01 -2.14 -0.77
N THR A 23 1.12 -1.67 -1.65
CA THR A 23 -0.11 -2.38 -2.02
C THR A 23 0.20 -3.72 -2.67
N GLN A 24 1.12 -3.75 -3.63
CA GLN A 24 1.56 -4.99 -4.29
C GLN A 24 2.16 -6.00 -3.29
N GLN A 25 2.98 -5.55 -2.33
CA GLN A 25 3.54 -6.43 -1.30
C GLN A 25 2.47 -6.98 -0.36
N VAL A 26 1.40 -6.21 -0.08
CA VAL A 26 0.24 -6.72 0.68
C VAL A 26 -0.53 -7.73 -0.16
N MET A 27 -0.79 -7.49 -1.44
CA MET A 27 -1.45 -8.44 -2.36
C MET A 27 -0.70 -9.78 -2.38
N THR A 28 0.61 -9.77 -2.61
CA THR A 28 1.45 -10.98 -2.64
C THR A 28 1.33 -11.81 -1.35
N ARG A 29 1.27 -11.13 -0.19
CA ARG A 29 1.12 -11.78 1.12
C ARG A 29 -0.30 -12.34 1.32
N LEU A 30 -1.32 -11.64 0.83
CA LEU A 30 -2.71 -12.08 0.89
C LEU A 30 -2.95 -13.28 -0.03
N ASP A 31 -2.41 -13.27 -1.25
CA ASP A 31 -2.43 -14.39 -2.19
C ASP A 31 -1.79 -15.64 -1.56
N ALA A 32 -0.60 -15.49 -0.98
CA ALA A 32 0.09 -16.56 -0.26
C ALA A 32 -0.70 -17.07 0.98
N ALA A 33 -1.57 -16.25 1.55
CA ALA A 33 -2.45 -16.60 2.66
C ALA A 33 -3.83 -17.15 2.20
N GLY A 34 -4.02 -17.35 0.89
CA GLY A 34 -5.23 -17.93 0.30
C GLY A 34 -6.40 -16.95 0.20
N PHE A 35 -6.15 -15.65 0.21
CA PHE A 35 -7.19 -14.67 -0.13
C PHE A 35 -7.43 -14.65 -1.64
N GLN A 36 -8.67 -14.41 -2.03
CA GLN A 36 -9.06 -14.23 -3.43
C GLN A 36 -9.13 -12.74 -3.78
N ALA A 37 -8.44 -12.34 -4.85
CA ALA A 37 -8.57 -11.01 -5.43
C ALA A 37 -9.97 -10.82 -6.04
N LEU A 38 -10.57 -9.66 -5.79
CA LEU A 38 -11.82 -9.21 -6.39
C LEU A 38 -11.56 -8.00 -7.30
N SER A 39 -12.34 -7.89 -8.38
CA SER A 39 -12.38 -6.70 -9.23
C SER A 39 -13.54 -5.81 -8.81
N GLU A 40 -13.30 -4.50 -8.64
CA GLU A 40 -14.35 -3.52 -8.32
C GLU A 40 -15.41 -3.38 -9.43
N THR A 41 -15.13 -3.88 -10.63
CA THR A 41 -16.06 -3.80 -11.78
C THR A 41 -16.99 -5.01 -11.89
N ASP A 42 -16.75 -6.06 -11.10
CA ASP A 42 -17.56 -7.27 -11.12
C ASP A 42 -18.73 -7.20 -10.12
N VAL A 43 -19.81 -7.92 -10.43
CA VAL A 43 -20.86 -8.21 -9.44
C VAL A 43 -20.38 -9.32 -8.52
N TRP A 44 -20.32 -9.05 -7.21
CA TRP A 44 -19.82 -10.01 -6.24
C TRP A 44 -20.92 -10.92 -5.67
N ALA A 45 -20.83 -12.22 -5.93
CA ALA A 45 -21.64 -13.26 -5.30
C ALA A 45 -20.76 -14.07 -4.32
N LEU A 46 -20.40 -13.44 -3.19
CA LEU A 46 -19.40 -13.98 -2.26
C LEU A 46 -19.97 -15.11 -1.38
N LYS A 47 -19.18 -16.18 -1.22
CA LYS A 47 -19.39 -17.24 -0.22
C LYS A 47 -18.53 -16.93 1.02
N ALA A 48 -18.75 -17.65 2.12
CA ALA A 48 -17.85 -17.53 3.26
C ALA A 48 -16.39 -17.79 2.83
N GLY A 49 -15.48 -16.86 3.11
CA GLY A 49 -14.16 -16.84 2.51
C GLY A 49 -13.31 -15.63 2.86
N ARG A 50 -12.17 -15.49 2.18
CA ARG A 50 -11.18 -14.41 2.39
C ARG A 50 -10.93 -13.71 1.08
N TYR A 51 -11.07 -12.39 1.08
CA TYR A 51 -11.09 -11.60 -0.14
C TYR A 51 -10.28 -10.33 0.03
N TYR A 52 -9.74 -9.81 -1.06
CA TYR A 52 -9.24 -8.44 -1.10
C TYR A 52 -9.59 -7.76 -2.40
N VAL A 53 -9.58 -6.44 -2.35
CA VAL A 53 -9.83 -5.58 -3.51
C VAL A 53 -8.88 -4.39 -3.46
N THR A 54 -8.38 -3.97 -4.62
CA THR A 54 -7.55 -2.77 -4.75
C THR A 54 -8.28 -1.68 -5.51
N ARG A 55 -7.87 -0.44 -5.28
CA ARG A 55 -8.29 0.73 -6.07
C ARG A 55 -7.07 1.59 -6.36
N ASN A 56 -6.94 2.03 -7.61
CA ASN A 56 -5.79 2.81 -8.09
C ASN A 56 -4.43 2.11 -7.87
N ASP A 57 -4.44 0.81 -7.58
CA ASP A 57 -3.27 0.02 -7.18
C ASP A 57 -2.46 0.59 -6.01
N SER A 58 -2.98 1.60 -5.31
CA SER A 58 -2.33 2.29 -4.17
C SER A 58 -3.07 2.10 -2.86
N SER A 59 -4.26 1.51 -2.89
CA SER A 59 -5.09 1.23 -1.72
C SER A 59 -5.63 -0.19 -1.81
N ILE A 60 -5.74 -0.84 -0.64
CA ILE A 60 -6.20 -2.21 -0.54
C ILE A 60 -7.09 -2.40 0.68
N ILE A 61 -8.17 -3.15 0.48
CA ILE A 61 -9.04 -3.63 1.56
C ILE A 61 -9.02 -5.15 1.50
N ALA A 62 -8.68 -5.77 2.63
CA ALA A 62 -8.75 -7.23 2.81
C ALA A 62 -9.76 -7.56 3.90
N PHE A 63 -10.59 -8.57 3.68
CA PHE A 63 -11.66 -8.94 4.60
C PHE A 63 -11.93 -10.45 4.58
N CYS A 64 -12.32 -10.97 5.75
CA CYS A 64 -12.92 -12.30 5.88
C CYS A 64 -14.44 -12.12 5.85
N TRP A 65 -15.10 -12.75 4.90
CA TRP A 65 -16.55 -12.69 4.75
C TRP A 65 -17.17 -13.97 5.31
N ASP A 66 -18.11 -13.81 6.25
CA ASP A 66 -19.04 -14.86 6.65
C ASP A 66 -20.37 -14.21 7.05
N PRO A 67 -21.40 -14.27 6.19
CA PRO A 67 -22.66 -13.57 6.42
C PRO A 67 -23.42 -14.10 7.64
N SER A 68 -23.15 -15.33 8.08
CA SER A 68 -23.84 -15.93 9.24
C SER A 68 -23.45 -15.29 10.57
N THR A 69 -22.25 -14.70 10.64
CA THR A 69 -21.68 -14.14 11.87
C THR A 69 -21.92 -12.64 12.04
N LEU A 70 -22.34 -11.96 10.96
CA LEU A 70 -22.33 -10.50 10.89
C LEU A 70 -23.29 -9.84 11.89
N THR A 71 -24.49 -10.41 12.06
CA THR A 71 -25.51 -9.89 12.98
C THR A 71 -25.14 -10.06 14.45
N GLU A 72 -24.32 -11.06 14.78
CA GLU A 72 -23.95 -11.36 16.17
C GLU A 72 -22.63 -10.71 16.58
N SER A 73 -21.65 -10.67 15.68
CA SER A 73 -20.27 -10.26 16.00
C SER A 73 -19.90 -8.88 15.47
N GLY A 74 -20.71 -8.29 14.58
CA GLY A 74 -20.39 -7.03 13.90
C GLY A 74 -19.11 -7.11 13.05
N LEU A 75 -18.57 -5.94 12.70
CA LEU A 75 -17.32 -5.81 11.94
C LEU A 75 -16.15 -5.44 12.85
N LYS A 76 -15.05 -6.18 12.73
CA LYS A 76 -13.76 -5.84 13.36
C LYS A 76 -12.87 -5.22 12.29
N MET A 77 -12.58 -3.94 12.42
CA MET A 77 -11.86 -3.17 11.40
C MET A 77 -10.55 -2.62 11.94
N VAL A 78 -9.51 -2.68 11.11
CA VAL A 78 -8.23 -2.01 11.33
C VAL A 78 -7.97 -1.11 10.13
N GLY A 79 -7.67 0.16 10.39
CA GLY A 79 -7.31 1.14 9.38
C GLY A 79 -5.84 1.52 9.47
N ALA A 80 -5.18 1.62 8.32
CA ALA A 80 -3.84 2.15 8.14
C ALA A 80 -3.77 2.83 6.76
N HIS A 81 -2.63 3.43 6.42
CA HIS A 81 -2.41 4.06 5.11
C HIS A 81 -1.10 3.53 4.48
N THR A 82 -1.03 3.56 3.14
CA THR A 82 0.08 3.01 2.34
C THR A 82 1.11 4.06 1.94
N ASP A 83 0.81 5.33 2.15
CA ASP A 83 1.63 6.46 1.75
C ASP A 83 2.43 7.06 2.90
N SER A 84 3.52 7.74 2.54
CA SER A 84 4.39 8.47 3.46
C SER A 84 4.80 9.78 2.79
N PRO A 85 5.13 10.83 3.57
CA PRO A 85 5.68 12.06 3.01
C PRO A 85 6.93 11.80 2.14
N CYS A 86 6.99 12.37 0.95
CA CYS A 86 8.07 12.13 -0.01
C CYS A 86 8.24 13.27 -1.04
N LEU A 87 9.28 13.15 -1.87
CA LEU A 87 9.49 13.97 -3.06
C LEU A 87 9.01 13.21 -4.30
N LYS A 88 8.11 13.80 -5.09
CA LYS A 88 7.58 13.22 -6.33
C LYS A 88 8.09 13.99 -7.54
N VAL A 89 8.51 13.29 -8.59
CA VAL A 89 8.96 13.93 -9.84
C VAL A 89 7.79 14.65 -10.51
N LYS A 90 7.99 15.91 -10.92
CA LYS A 90 6.99 16.68 -11.66
C LYS A 90 6.71 16.08 -13.05
N PRO A 91 5.52 16.31 -13.64
CA PRO A 91 5.22 15.85 -14.99
C PRO A 91 6.18 16.37 -16.07
N ASN A 92 6.67 17.61 -15.91
CA ASN A 92 7.71 18.22 -16.73
C ASN A 92 8.92 18.54 -15.84
N PRO A 93 9.80 17.56 -15.54
CA PRO A 93 10.75 17.69 -14.45
C PRO A 93 12.12 18.22 -14.88
N VAL A 94 12.47 18.14 -16.16
CA VAL A 94 13.83 18.41 -16.61
C VAL A 94 14.13 19.91 -16.52
N THR A 95 15.13 20.26 -15.71
CA THR A 95 15.74 21.59 -15.66
C THR A 95 17.24 21.47 -15.93
N LEU A 96 17.84 22.51 -16.52
CA LEU A 96 19.28 22.61 -16.75
C LEU A 96 19.79 23.85 -16.04
N GLU A 97 20.57 23.65 -14.98
CA GLU A 97 21.13 24.73 -14.18
C GLU A 97 22.60 24.45 -13.87
N GLN A 98 23.47 25.42 -14.10
CA GLN A 98 24.91 25.32 -13.84
C GLN A 98 25.56 24.05 -14.46
N ASP A 99 25.17 23.72 -15.69
CA ASP A 99 25.60 22.51 -16.42
C ASP A 99 25.14 21.17 -15.82
N TYR A 100 24.21 21.19 -14.84
CA TYR A 100 23.56 20.01 -14.29
C TYR A 100 22.15 19.84 -14.82
N GLN A 101 21.83 18.65 -15.31
CA GLN A 101 20.46 18.24 -15.56
C GLN A 101 19.83 17.77 -14.25
N GLN A 102 18.77 18.45 -13.81
CA GLN A 102 18.06 18.17 -12.58
C GLN A 102 16.62 17.74 -12.88
N LEU A 103 15.99 17.08 -11.89
CA LEU A 103 14.57 16.74 -11.91
C LEU A 103 13.86 17.57 -10.85
N GLY A 104 13.01 18.50 -11.29
CA GLY A 104 12.09 19.22 -10.43
C GLY A 104 11.12 18.27 -9.74
N VAL A 105 11.01 18.41 -8.41
CA VAL A 105 10.13 17.59 -7.57
C VAL A 105 9.04 18.43 -6.89
N GLU A 106 7.94 17.77 -6.53
CA GLU A 106 6.88 18.26 -5.67
C GLU A 106 6.96 17.58 -4.30
N VAL A 107 6.66 18.35 -3.26
CA VAL A 107 6.53 17.82 -1.90
C VAL A 107 5.17 17.17 -1.75
N TYR A 108 5.16 15.89 -1.39
CA TYR A 108 3.96 15.16 -1.02
C TYR A 108 3.90 15.01 0.50
N GLY A 109 2.86 15.56 1.14
CA GLY A 109 2.69 15.50 2.60
C GLY A 109 3.60 16.43 3.40
N GLY A 110 3.62 16.26 4.73
CA GLY A 110 4.40 17.07 5.66
C GLY A 110 5.87 16.63 5.77
N VAL A 111 6.63 16.77 4.69
CA VAL A 111 8.03 16.34 4.63
C VAL A 111 8.92 17.21 5.52
N LEU A 112 9.74 16.58 6.36
CA LEU A 112 10.92 17.22 6.95
C LEU A 112 11.98 17.33 5.86
N MET A 113 12.27 18.53 5.36
CA MET A 113 13.17 18.68 4.20
C MET A 113 14.62 18.37 4.53
N ASN A 114 15.12 18.75 5.72
CA ASN A 114 16.54 18.62 6.04
C ASN A 114 17.07 17.18 5.93
N PRO A 115 16.37 16.13 6.42
CA PRO A 115 16.82 14.74 6.25
C PRO A 115 16.81 14.20 4.81
N TRP A 116 16.28 14.92 3.82
CA TRP A 116 16.40 14.54 2.41
C TRP A 116 17.68 15.04 1.76
N PHE A 117 18.39 15.96 2.42
CA PHE A 117 19.73 16.38 2.07
C PHE A 117 20.72 15.65 2.99
N ASP A 118 21.95 15.45 2.50
CA ASP A 118 23.01 14.69 3.18
C ASP A 118 23.45 15.29 4.53
#